data_AF-A0AAF0PAL3-F1
#
_entry.id   AF-A0AAF0PAL3-F1
#
_cell.length_a   1.000
_cell.length_b   1.000
_cell.length_c   1.000
_cell.angle_alpha   90.00
_cell.angle_beta   90.00
_cell.angle_gamma   90.00
#
_symmetry.space_group_name_H-M   'P 1'
#
loop_
_entity.id
_entity.type
_entity.pdbx_description
1 polymer ?
#
loop_
_entity_poly.entity_id
_entity_poly.type
_entity_poly.pdbx_seq_one_letter_code
_entity_poly.pdbx_strand_id
1 'polypeptide(L)'
;MNRRRYLRGVAGVGAVGAAGLAGCLERLGFEEESAWANPPLVEDRPDAVYLPASREEMGMYGMDSDGDYALGLSYTFPHRFWTVEATSEGKQLVEVDADDSLHLMLTVWDRETDTVLPVDPVIEVRQDGSPVDAGISSPWPMISQRMGFHYGDNIRLPGEGEYTARVRAGPVSADRTGTFDGRLESAATLEVDFEYSRSSINDLSFQTIDEERRGNRGALPLMSHGDGGDSDGAGDGSGGMPPMGQGPPIDDLPGESLGTERSGDAAITAIRTDAERFVGSDGGEYLAVCLRTPYHGISLPLTSLSAALERDGSVRLEERLTETLDGEFGHHYGLAVDDLAAGDRLRVTVDSPPQVSRHDGYETAFFEFEDVTYTV
;
A
#
# COMPACT_ATOMS: atom_id res chain seq x y z
N MET A 1 -5.16 20.12 14.30
CA MET A 1 -6.36 20.99 14.24
C MET A 1 -7.59 20.12 14.46
N ASN A 2 -8.19 20.18 15.66
CA ASN A 2 -9.35 19.36 16.06
C ASN A 2 -10.63 19.86 15.36
N ARG A 3 -11.23 19.03 14.51
CA ARG A 3 -12.52 19.34 13.85
C ARG A 3 -13.67 18.58 14.49
N ARG A 4 -14.18 19.03 15.64
CA ARG A 4 -15.56 18.71 16.09
C ARG A 4 -16.14 19.83 16.95
N ARG A 5 -16.96 20.72 16.37
CA ARG A 5 -18.01 21.44 17.11
C ARG A 5 -19.04 22.14 16.22
N TYR A 6 -20.23 21.55 16.11
CA TYR A 6 -21.57 22.18 16.15
C TYR A 6 -22.58 21.02 16.00
N LEU A 7 -23.57 20.79 16.88
CA LEU A 7 -24.60 21.69 17.37
C LEU A 7 -25.01 21.35 18.82
N ARG A 8 -25.19 22.41 19.61
CA ARG A 8 -25.92 22.40 20.89
C ARG A 8 -27.38 22.76 20.63
N GLY A 9 -28.29 21.98 21.20
CA GLY A 9 -29.32 22.54 22.09
C GLY A 9 -30.76 22.45 21.64
N VAL A 10 -31.51 21.52 22.24
CA VAL A 10 -32.80 21.84 22.87
C VAL A 10 -32.89 21.04 24.18
N ALA A 11 -32.90 21.74 25.31
CA ALA A 11 -33.29 21.16 26.58
C ALA A 11 -34.82 21.13 26.65
N GLY A 12 -35.39 19.93 26.74
CA GLY A 12 -36.82 19.70 26.95
C GLY A 12 -37.00 18.68 28.08
N VAL A 13 -37.55 19.14 29.18
CA VAL A 13 -37.86 18.38 30.39
C VAL A 13 -38.91 17.30 30.10
N GLY A 14 -38.63 16.04 30.48
CA GLY A 14 -39.66 15.03 30.77
C GLY A 14 -39.56 13.70 30.01
N ALA A 15 -38.77 12.76 30.54
CA ALA A 15 -39.07 11.31 30.56
C ALA A 15 -38.07 10.60 31.49
N VAL A 16 -38.55 10.18 32.65
CA VAL A 16 -37.83 9.30 33.58
C VAL A 16 -37.95 7.87 33.05
N GLY A 17 -36.82 7.21 32.82
CA GLY A 17 -36.75 5.75 32.65
C GLY A 17 -36.04 5.29 31.36
N ALA A 18 -34.72 5.04 31.49
CA ALA A 18 -33.91 4.05 30.72
C ALA A 18 -32.39 4.36 30.74
N ALA A 19 -31.91 5.40 31.42
CA ALA A 19 -30.48 5.77 31.45
C ALA A 19 -29.66 4.98 32.50
N GLY A 20 -29.89 3.67 32.66
CA GLY A 20 -29.34 2.88 33.77
C GLY A 20 -28.69 1.55 33.43
N LEU A 21 -28.52 1.20 32.15
CA LEU A 21 -27.96 -0.12 31.78
C LEU A 21 -26.58 -0.06 31.11
N ALA A 22 -26.17 1.06 30.53
CA ALA A 22 -24.85 1.14 29.88
C ALA A 22 -23.69 0.94 30.87
N GLY A 23 -23.71 1.61 32.02
CA GLY A 23 -22.63 1.51 33.02
C GLY A 23 -22.69 0.28 33.96
N CYS A 24 -23.69 -0.60 33.80
CA CYS A 24 -23.78 -1.83 34.60
C CYS A 24 -23.11 -3.04 33.92
N LEU A 25 -22.94 -3.04 32.60
CA LEU A 25 -22.25 -4.11 31.87
C LEU A 25 -20.72 -4.08 32.07
N GLU A 26 -20.09 -2.90 31.96
CA GLU A 26 -18.65 -2.72 32.25
C GLU A 26 -18.27 -3.18 33.66
N ARG A 27 -19.11 -2.89 34.67
CA ARG A 27 -18.84 -3.27 36.08
C ARG A 27 -19.03 -4.77 36.37
N LEU A 28 -19.69 -5.50 35.48
CA LEU A 28 -19.89 -6.95 35.56
C LEU A 28 -18.80 -7.75 34.81
N GLY A 29 -17.80 -7.06 34.24
CA GLY A 29 -16.71 -7.70 33.48
C GLY A 29 -17.11 -8.10 32.06
N PHE A 30 -18.20 -7.53 31.53
CA PHE A 30 -18.53 -7.60 30.11
C PHE A 30 -17.96 -6.33 29.46
N GLU A 31 -16.64 -6.28 29.30
CA GLU A 31 -16.06 -5.49 28.22
C GLU A 31 -16.40 -6.23 26.92
N GLU A 32 -16.82 -5.50 25.89
CA GLU A 32 -17.06 -6.07 24.56
C GLU A 32 -15.69 -6.42 23.98
N GLU A 33 -15.16 -7.58 24.38
CA GLU A 33 -13.95 -8.13 23.77
C GLU A 33 -14.25 -8.36 22.29
N SER A 34 -13.43 -7.76 21.43
CA SER A 34 -13.53 -7.98 19.99
C SER A 34 -13.54 -9.48 19.72
N ALA A 35 -14.44 -9.94 18.85
CA ALA A 35 -14.43 -11.32 18.37
C ALA A 35 -13.12 -11.66 17.63
N TRP A 36 -12.33 -10.64 17.28
CA TRP A 36 -11.08 -10.71 16.57
C TRP A 36 -9.91 -10.58 17.55
N ALA A 37 -9.19 -11.69 17.75
CA ALA A 37 -7.91 -11.66 18.43
C ALA A 37 -6.80 -11.41 17.40
N ASN A 38 -6.19 -10.23 17.44
CA ASN A 38 -4.97 -9.99 16.66
C ASN A 38 -3.91 -11.05 16.99
N PRO A 39 -3.11 -11.52 16.01
CA PRO A 39 -1.95 -12.36 16.28
C PRO A 39 -1.08 -11.73 17.37
N PRO A 40 -0.39 -12.50 18.22
CA PRO A 40 0.56 -11.90 19.15
C PRO A 40 1.62 -11.10 18.37
N LEU A 41 1.95 -9.90 18.85
CA LEU A 41 3.11 -9.17 18.33
C LEU A 41 4.38 -9.96 18.63
N VAL A 42 5.29 -10.00 17.66
CA VAL A 42 6.62 -10.55 17.89
C VAL A 42 7.38 -9.64 18.86
N GLU A 43 8.03 -10.21 19.86
CA GLU A 43 8.91 -9.49 20.79
C GLU A 43 10.27 -9.22 20.12
N ASP A 44 10.98 -8.16 20.53
CA ASP A 44 12.33 -7.81 20.05
C ASP A 44 12.48 -7.76 18.50
N ARG A 45 11.48 -7.18 17.84
CA ARG A 45 11.44 -7.00 16.37
C ARG A 45 12.64 -6.17 15.87
N PRO A 46 13.28 -6.56 14.75
CA PRO A 46 14.34 -5.75 14.15
C PRO A 46 13.76 -4.50 13.47
N ASP A 47 14.57 -3.47 13.31
CA ASP A 47 14.29 -2.32 12.43
C ASP A 47 14.49 -2.70 10.95
N ALA A 48 13.69 -3.67 10.49
CA ALA A 48 13.80 -4.31 9.18
C ALA A 48 12.58 -5.18 8.88
N VAL A 49 12.45 -5.61 7.63
CA VAL A 49 11.48 -6.63 7.23
C VAL A 49 11.77 -7.96 7.96
N TYR A 50 10.75 -8.53 8.59
CA TYR A 50 10.87 -9.74 9.39
C TYR A 50 9.65 -10.67 9.28
N LEU A 51 9.81 -11.96 9.61
CA LEU A 51 8.69 -12.90 9.60
C LEU A 51 7.72 -12.63 10.77
N PRO A 52 6.42 -12.35 10.49
CA PRO A 52 5.43 -12.05 11.53
C PRO A 52 5.07 -13.30 12.37
N ALA A 53 4.09 -13.16 13.26
CA ALA A 53 3.63 -14.28 14.09
C ALA A 53 2.74 -15.28 13.35
N SER A 54 2.06 -14.82 12.30
CA SER A 54 1.08 -15.58 11.53
C SER A 54 1.18 -15.31 10.04
N ARG A 55 0.62 -16.24 9.26
CA ARG A 55 0.27 -16.10 7.87
C ARG A 55 -1.24 -16.16 7.77
N GLU A 56 -1.80 -15.17 7.11
CA GLU A 56 -3.24 -14.92 7.04
C GLU A 56 -3.72 -15.12 5.61
N GLU A 57 -4.81 -15.88 5.43
CA GLU A 57 -5.48 -16.01 4.13
C GLU A 57 -6.29 -14.75 3.79
N MET A 58 -6.43 -14.50 2.51
CA MET A 58 -7.18 -13.38 1.96
C MET A 58 -8.18 -13.94 0.94
N GLY A 59 -9.44 -13.58 1.09
CA GLY A 59 -10.47 -13.86 0.11
C GLY A 59 -10.50 -12.80 -0.99
N MET A 60 -11.01 -13.17 -2.16
CA MET A 60 -11.28 -12.25 -3.26
C MET A 60 -12.79 -12.14 -3.43
N TYR A 61 -13.31 -10.92 -3.42
CA TYR A 61 -14.71 -10.67 -3.77
C TYR A 61 -14.90 -10.60 -5.29
N GLY A 62 -13.99 -9.94 -6.00
CA GLY A 62 -14.08 -9.84 -7.44
C GLY A 62 -13.20 -8.75 -8.01
N MET A 63 -13.36 -8.52 -9.31
CA MET A 63 -12.64 -7.51 -10.06
C MET A 63 -13.58 -6.75 -10.97
N ASP A 64 -13.17 -5.53 -11.31
CA ASP A 64 -13.80 -4.74 -12.34
C ASP A 64 -12.73 -3.97 -13.13
N SER A 65 -13.08 -3.49 -14.32
CA SER A 65 -12.17 -2.72 -15.16
C SER A 65 -12.90 -1.66 -15.97
N ASP A 66 -12.31 -0.46 -16.05
CA ASP A 66 -12.82 0.66 -16.84
C ASP A 66 -11.66 1.44 -17.47
N GLY A 67 -11.66 1.54 -18.80
CA GLY A 67 -10.56 2.14 -19.56
C GLY A 67 -9.22 1.46 -19.27
N ASP A 68 -8.24 2.25 -18.85
CA ASP A 68 -6.89 1.80 -18.48
C ASP A 68 -6.83 1.15 -17.08
N TYR A 69 -7.84 1.37 -16.23
CA TYR A 69 -7.82 0.94 -14.84
C TYR A 69 -8.46 -0.44 -14.67
N ALA A 70 -7.86 -1.26 -13.81
CA ALA A 70 -8.50 -2.42 -13.21
C ALA A 70 -8.45 -2.33 -11.68
N LEU A 71 -9.42 -2.98 -11.05
CA LEU A 71 -9.61 -3.06 -9.61
C LEU A 71 -9.79 -4.51 -9.21
N GLY A 72 -9.18 -4.89 -8.08
CA GLY A 72 -9.43 -6.13 -7.37
C GLY A 72 -9.85 -5.80 -5.96
N LEU A 73 -11.00 -6.34 -5.55
CA LEU A 73 -11.55 -6.18 -4.22
C LEU A 73 -11.33 -7.48 -3.44
N SER A 74 -10.58 -7.39 -2.35
CA SER A 74 -10.23 -8.53 -1.51
C SER A 74 -10.51 -8.23 -0.06
N TYR A 75 -10.52 -9.26 0.77
CA TYR A 75 -10.83 -9.15 2.18
C TYR A 75 -10.03 -10.12 3.02
N THR A 76 -9.87 -9.80 4.29
CA THR A 76 -9.45 -10.74 5.32
C THR A 76 -10.13 -10.39 6.64
N PHE A 77 -9.82 -11.11 7.72
CA PHE A 77 -10.29 -10.75 9.04
C PHE A 77 -9.73 -9.39 9.46
N PRO A 78 -10.46 -8.60 10.28
CA PRO A 78 -9.94 -7.35 10.81
C PRO A 78 -8.61 -7.59 11.52
N HIS A 79 -7.62 -6.78 11.19
CA HIS A 79 -6.31 -6.85 11.83
C HIS A 79 -5.71 -5.47 12.06
N ARG A 80 -4.75 -5.40 12.97
CA ARG A 80 -3.99 -4.19 13.25
C ARG A 80 -3.09 -3.81 12.08
N PHE A 81 -2.81 -2.52 11.97
CA PHE A 81 -1.79 -1.99 11.09
C PHE A 81 -1.25 -0.66 11.63
N TRP A 82 -0.22 -0.11 11.02
CA TRP A 82 0.37 1.17 11.40
C TRP A 82 0.22 2.16 10.26
N THR A 83 -0.58 3.20 10.48
CA THR A 83 -0.58 4.36 9.58
C THR A 83 0.75 5.08 9.72
N VAL A 84 1.29 5.56 8.60
CA VAL A 84 2.50 6.39 8.59
C VAL A 84 2.05 7.84 8.51
N GLU A 85 2.48 8.65 9.47
CA GLU A 85 2.16 10.07 9.53
C GLU A 85 3.45 10.88 9.61
N ALA A 86 3.41 12.12 9.11
CA ALA A 86 4.47 13.11 9.31
C ALA A 86 4.45 13.69 10.75
N THR A 87 4.41 12.83 11.76
CA THR A 87 4.47 13.17 13.19
C THR A 87 5.82 12.79 13.80
N SER A 88 6.09 13.23 15.03
CA SER A 88 7.34 12.93 15.74
C SER A 88 7.53 11.45 16.07
N GLU A 89 6.45 10.66 16.10
CA GLU A 89 6.51 9.21 16.30
C GLU A 89 6.57 8.45 14.96
N GLY A 90 6.33 9.13 13.84
CA GLY A 90 6.44 8.60 12.47
C GLY A 90 5.36 7.57 12.07
N LYS A 91 4.61 7.02 13.03
CA LYS A 91 3.52 6.05 12.78
C LYS A 91 2.51 6.00 13.93
N GLN A 92 1.29 5.58 13.63
CA GLN A 92 0.23 5.35 14.61
C GLN A 92 -0.38 3.95 14.43
N LEU A 93 -0.46 3.19 15.53
CA LEU A 93 -1.16 1.89 15.58
C LEU A 93 -2.67 2.10 15.43
N VAL A 94 -3.26 1.35 14.51
CA VAL A 94 -4.70 1.14 14.40
C VAL A 94 -4.99 -0.25 14.97
N GLU A 95 -5.74 -0.28 16.07
CA GLU A 95 -6.23 -1.53 16.66
C GLU A 95 -7.56 -1.95 16.06
N VAL A 96 -7.86 -3.24 16.18
CA VAL A 96 -9.14 -3.81 15.73
C VAL A 96 -10.22 -3.45 16.73
N ASP A 97 -11.32 -2.89 16.23
CA ASP A 97 -12.50 -2.58 17.03
C ASP A 97 -13.43 -3.82 17.12
N ALA A 98 -14.29 -3.86 18.13
CA ALA A 98 -15.29 -4.92 18.27
C ALA A 98 -16.37 -4.86 17.17
N ASP A 99 -16.63 -3.66 16.64
CA ASP A 99 -17.60 -3.44 15.57
C ASP A 99 -17.02 -3.70 14.16
N ASP A 100 -15.71 -3.94 14.04
CA ASP A 100 -15.08 -4.19 12.75
C ASP A 100 -15.56 -5.53 12.15
N SER A 101 -15.96 -5.48 10.88
CA SER A 101 -16.56 -6.60 10.15
C SER A 101 -15.53 -7.39 9.36
N LEU A 102 -14.63 -6.69 8.66
CA LEU A 102 -13.55 -7.26 7.86
C LEU A 102 -12.48 -6.20 7.61
N HIS A 103 -11.27 -6.64 7.23
CA HIS A 103 -10.29 -5.78 6.60
C HIS A 103 -10.52 -5.78 5.09
N LEU A 104 -10.93 -4.65 4.51
CA LEU A 104 -11.25 -4.53 3.09
C LEU A 104 -10.04 -3.98 2.35
N MET A 105 -9.63 -4.64 1.27
CA MET A 105 -8.44 -4.29 0.51
C MET A 105 -8.77 -4.09 -0.97
N LEU A 106 -8.13 -3.09 -1.57
CA LEU A 106 -8.22 -2.73 -2.97
C LEU A 106 -6.84 -2.77 -3.61
N THR A 107 -6.71 -3.44 -4.73
CA THR A 107 -5.55 -3.29 -5.62
C THR A 107 -6.03 -2.60 -6.89
N VAL A 108 -5.45 -1.45 -7.23
CA VAL A 108 -5.73 -0.72 -8.47
C VAL A 108 -4.50 -0.79 -9.37
N TRP A 109 -4.66 -1.24 -10.61
CA TRP A 109 -3.54 -1.39 -11.54
C TRP A 109 -3.88 -0.96 -12.96
N ASP A 110 -2.84 -0.70 -13.73
CA ASP A 110 -2.92 -0.48 -15.17
C ASP A 110 -3.09 -1.82 -15.90
N ARG A 111 -4.13 -1.93 -16.71
CA ARG A 111 -4.49 -3.18 -17.41
C ARG A 111 -3.50 -3.61 -18.48
N GLU A 112 -2.72 -2.67 -19.01
CA GLU A 112 -1.80 -2.96 -20.11
C GLU A 112 -0.46 -3.50 -19.59
N THR A 113 0.02 -2.96 -18.47
CA THR A 113 1.35 -3.24 -17.93
C THR A 113 1.34 -4.05 -16.62
N ASP A 114 0.16 -4.31 -16.05
CA ASP A 114 -0.01 -4.91 -14.72
C ASP A 114 0.71 -4.15 -13.59
N THR A 115 0.97 -2.85 -13.79
CA THR A 115 1.60 -1.99 -12.80
C THR A 115 0.57 -1.52 -11.78
N VAL A 116 0.78 -1.83 -10.50
CA VAL A 116 -0.05 -1.27 -9.41
C VAL A 116 0.15 0.24 -9.33
N LEU A 117 -0.95 0.99 -9.29
CA LEU A 117 -0.95 2.43 -9.47
C LEU A 117 -1.03 3.17 -8.12
N PRO A 118 -0.12 4.13 -7.83
CA PRO A 118 -0.27 5.07 -6.73
C PRO A 118 -1.30 6.14 -7.10
N VAL A 119 -2.56 5.86 -6.78
CA VAL A 119 -3.72 6.76 -6.92
C VAL A 119 -4.29 7.17 -5.56
N ASP A 120 -5.23 8.12 -5.58
CA ASP A 120 -6.07 8.47 -4.43
C ASP A 120 -7.47 7.85 -4.60
N PRO A 121 -7.71 6.60 -4.13
CA PRO A 121 -9.01 5.97 -4.31
C PRO A 121 -10.03 6.55 -3.32
N VAL A 122 -11.25 6.71 -3.81
CA VAL A 122 -12.43 6.98 -2.96
C VAL A 122 -13.38 5.80 -3.07
N ILE A 123 -13.76 5.22 -1.94
CA ILE A 123 -14.71 4.11 -1.88
C ILE A 123 -16.05 4.57 -1.31
N GLU A 124 -17.13 4.07 -1.89
CA GLU A 124 -18.48 4.14 -1.35
C GLU A 124 -19.06 2.73 -1.31
N VAL A 125 -19.35 2.23 -0.12
CA VAL A 125 -20.04 0.94 0.06
C VAL A 125 -21.55 1.19 0.05
N ARG A 126 -22.29 0.36 -0.69
CA ARG A 126 -23.73 0.52 -0.88
C ARG A 126 -24.46 -0.79 -0.57
N GLN A 127 -25.69 -0.68 -0.06
CA GLN A 127 -26.62 -1.79 0.11
C GLN A 127 -27.96 -1.37 -0.50
N ASP A 128 -28.57 -2.23 -1.32
CA ASP A 128 -29.81 -1.92 -2.06
C ASP A 128 -29.76 -0.57 -2.80
N GLY A 129 -28.59 -0.26 -3.38
CA GLY A 129 -28.34 0.98 -4.11
C GLY A 129 -28.20 2.25 -3.24
N SER A 130 -28.25 2.14 -1.91
CA SER A 130 -28.07 3.27 -0.98
C SER A 130 -26.71 3.20 -0.28
N PRO A 131 -25.97 4.33 -0.11
CA PRO A 131 -24.72 4.32 0.64
C PRO A 131 -24.93 3.88 2.10
N VAL A 132 -24.01 3.07 2.61
CA VAL A 132 -23.93 2.70 4.03
C VAL A 132 -22.70 3.37 4.66
N ASP A 133 -22.79 3.71 5.94
CA ASP A 133 -21.63 4.19 6.70
C ASP A 133 -20.74 3.00 7.05
N ALA A 134 -19.76 2.72 6.18
CA ALA A 134 -18.80 1.64 6.36
C ALA A 134 -17.62 2.02 7.26
N GLY A 135 -17.59 3.24 7.81
CA GLY A 135 -16.45 3.78 8.55
C GLY A 135 -15.26 4.20 7.67
N ILE A 136 -15.35 4.02 6.35
CA ILE A 136 -14.29 4.27 5.37
C ILE A 136 -14.82 5.07 4.18
N SER A 137 -14.01 6.02 3.69
CA SER A 137 -14.24 6.69 2.40
C SER A 137 -12.97 6.83 1.56
N SER A 138 -11.81 6.79 2.21
CA SER A 138 -10.48 6.92 1.61
C SER A 138 -9.59 5.87 2.26
N PRO A 139 -9.50 4.66 1.68
CA PRO A 139 -8.67 3.60 2.23
C PRO A 139 -7.21 4.02 2.29
N TRP A 140 -6.48 3.59 3.31
CA TRP A 140 -5.08 3.94 3.46
C TRP A 140 -4.25 3.29 2.36
N PRO A 141 -3.25 3.96 1.75
CA PRO A 141 -2.21 3.26 1.03
C PRO A 141 -1.45 2.38 2.03
N MET A 142 -1.16 1.13 1.67
CA MET A 142 -0.57 0.14 2.55
C MET A 142 0.46 -0.71 1.81
N ILE A 143 1.35 -1.35 2.57
CA ILE A 143 2.24 -2.38 2.06
C ILE A 143 2.24 -3.59 2.99
N SER A 144 2.08 -4.79 2.43
CA SER A 144 2.17 -6.07 3.15
C SER A 144 3.10 -7.05 2.45
N GLN A 145 3.59 -8.03 3.19
CA GLN A 145 4.51 -9.04 2.64
C GLN A 145 3.89 -9.87 1.53
N ARG A 146 2.59 -10.11 1.59
CA ARG A 146 1.89 -11.03 0.68
C ARG A 146 1.20 -10.33 -0.48
N MET A 147 0.72 -9.10 -0.28
CA MET A 147 -0.02 -8.33 -1.29
C MET A 147 0.80 -7.22 -1.95
N GLY A 148 1.97 -6.91 -1.39
CA GLY A 148 2.72 -5.73 -1.79
C GLY A 148 1.93 -4.44 -1.55
N PHE A 149 2.07 -3.48 -2.47
CA PHE A 149 1.37 -2.19 -2.38
C PHE A 149 -0.11 -2.35 -2.74
N HIS A 150 -0.99 -1.87 -1.87
CA HIS A 150 -2.45 -1.92 -2.00
C HIS A 150 -3.08 -0.81 -1.16
N TYR A 151 -4.40 -0.76 -1.13
CA TYR A 151 -5.16 0.14 -0.27
C TYR A 151 -6.07 -0.65 0.66
N GLY A 152 -6.30 -0.19 1.89
CA GLY A 152 -7.21 -0.90 2.78
C GLY A 152 -7.53 -0.17 4.08
N ASP A 153 -8.53 -0.69 4.78
CA ASP A 153 -8.88 -0.35 6.17
C ASP A 153 -9.78 -1.44 6.76
N ASN A 154 -9.91 -1.45 8.08
CA ASN A 154 -10.97 -2.18 8.75
C ASN A 154 -12.30 -1.43 8.54
N ILE A 155 -13.34 -2.14 8.12
CA ILE A 155 -14.65 -1.55 7.82
C ILE A 155 -15.74 -2.13 8.71
N ARG A 156 -16.86 -1.41 8.83
CA ARG A 156 -18.03 -1.82 9.62
C ARG A 156 -19.26 -1.92 8.75
N LEU A 157 -19.78 -3.14 8.58
CA LEU A 157 -20.98 -3.38 7.79
C LEU A 157 -22.20 -3.53 8.70
N PRO A 158 -23.38 -2.98 8.32
CA PRO A 158 -24.59 -3.06 9.14
C PRO A 158 -25.08 -4.48 9.49
N GLY A 159 -24.70 -5.47 8.67
CA GLY A 159 -25.08 -6.87 8.83
C GLY A 159 -24.56 -7.72 7.67
N GLU A 160 -24.84 -9.02 7.69
CA GLU A 160 -24.56 -9.90 6.57
C GLU A 160 -25.50 -9.60 5.38
N GLY A 161 -25.02 -9.81 4.16
CA GLY A 161 -25.81 -9.64 2.93
C GLY A 161 -25.01 -9.11 1.74
N GLU A 162 -25.75 -8.70 0.72
CA GLU A 162 -25.20 -8.18 -0.54
C GLU A 162 -24.87 -6.69 -0.44
N TYR A 163 -23.72 -6.34 -0.99
CA TYR A 163 -23.18 -4.98 -1.05
C TYR A 163 -22.56 -4.69 -2.42
N THR A 164 -22.40 -3.41 -2.74
CA THR A 164 -21.60 -2.95 -3.89
C THR A 164 -20.51 -2.02 -3.37
N ALA A 165 -19.26 -2.32 -3.68
CA ALA A 165 -18.14 -1.41 -3.50
C ALA A 165 -17.97 -0.57 -4.77
N ARG A 166 -18.31 0.71 -4.69
CA ARG A 166 -18.10 1.69 -5.77
C ARG A 166 -16.82 2.46 -5.53
N VAL A 167 -15.83 2.25 -6.37
CA VAL A 167 -14.48 2.79 -6.21
C VAL A 167 -14.19 3.77 -7.33
N ARG A 168 -13.88 5.01 -6.97
CA ARG A 168 -13.32 6.00 -7.89
C ARG A 168 -11.81 5.98 -7.76
N ALA A 169 -11.13 5.47 -8.78
CA ALA A 169 -9.68 5.59 -8.91
C ALA A 169 -9.35 6.99 -9.46
N GLY A 170 -8.60 7.79 -8.70
CA GLY A 170 -8.13 9.11 -9.14
C GLY A 170 -7.17 9.03 -10.35
N PRO A 171 -6.91 10.16 -11.02
CA PRO A 171 -5.81 10.23 -11.98
C PRO A 171 -4.49 9.92 -11.27
N VAL A 172 -3.52 9.35 -11.99
CA VAL A 172 -2.18 9.13 -11.43
C VAL A 172 -1.46 10.46 -11.29
N SER A 173 -0.90 10.70 -10.11
CA SER A 173 -0.14 11.92 -9.79
C SER A 173 1.35 11.83 -10.14
N ALA A 174 1.90 10.62 -10.23
CA ALA A 174 3.24 10.36 -10.73
C ALA A 174 3.38 10.79 -12.20
N ASP A 175 4.60 11.18 -12.58
CA ASP A 175 4.94 11.38 -13.98
C ASP A 175 4.77 10.08 -14.76
N ARG A 176 4.50 10.21 -16.05
CA ARG A 176 4.16 9.08 -16.92
C ARG A 176 4.98 9.19 -18.18
N THR A 177 5.71 8.13 -18.48
CA THR A 177 6.57 8.04 -19.66
C THR A 177 6.34 6.72 -20.40
N GLY A 178 6.87 6.62 -21.62
CA GLY A 178 6.74 5.42 -22.44
C GLY A 178 5.28 5.05 -22.66
N THR A 179 4.92 3.80 -22.34
CA THR A 179 3.55 3.27 -22.48
C THR A 179 2.49 4.00 -21.64
N PHE A 180 2.89 4.81 -20.65
CA PHE A 180 1.96 5.60 -19.83
C PHE A 180 1.74 7.04 -20.33
N ASP A 181 2.51 7.51 -21.32
CA ASP A 181 2.39 8.88 -21.84
C ASP A 181 0.96 9.17 -22.34
N GLY A 182 0.38 10.26 -21.83
CA GLY A 182 -1.00 10.68 -22.12
C GLY A 182 -2.12 9.75 -21.60
N ARG A 183 -1.81 8.72 -20.81
CA ARG A 183 -2.79 7.79 -20.21
C ARG A 183 -3.01 8.07 -18.73
N LEU A 184 -4.09 7.53 -18.14
CA LEU A 184 -4.40 7.68 -16.69
C LEU A 184 -4.55 9.15 -16.21
N GLU A 185 -4.92 10.07 -17.11
CA GLU A 185 -5.11 11.51 -16.83
C GLU A 185 -6.46 11.82 -16.18
N SER A 186 -7.41 10.91 -16.33
CA SER A 186 -8.76 11.04 -15.83
C SER A 186 -9.10 9.89 -14.90
N ALA A 187 -9.84 10.19 -13.84
CA ALA A 187 -10.35 9.19 -12.94
C ALA A 187 -11.34 8.22 -13.62
N ALA A 188 -11.29 6.95 -13.22
CA ALA A 188 -12.27 5.91 -13.57
C ALA A 188 -13.20 5.62 -12.38
N THR A 189 -14.34 4.97 -12.63
CA THR A 189 -15.22 4.45 -11.58
C THR A 189 -15.48 2.98 -11.83
N LEU A 190 -15.15 2.17 -10.84
CA LEU A 190 -15.21 0.72 -10.88
C LEU A 190 -16.18 0.24 -9.80
N GLU A 191 -16.93 -0.81 -10.07
CA GLU A 191 -17.95 -1.35 -9.16
C GLU A 191 -17.78 -2.86 -9.02
N VAL A 192 -17.66 -3.33 -7.77
CA VAL A 192 -17.61 -4.76 -7.45
C VAL A 192 -18.75 -5.07 -6.50
N ASP A 193 -19.67 -5.93 -6.94
CA ASP A 193 -20.70 -6.53 -6.09
C ASP A 193 -20.08 -7.63 -5.23
N PHE A 194 -20.44 -7.69 -3.95
CA PHE A 194 -19.90 -8.67 -3.01
C PHE A 194 -20.90 -9.05 -1.92
N GLU A 195 -20.86 -10.31 -1.50
CA GLU A 195 -21.61 -10.82 -0.36
C GLU A 195 -20.72 -10.82 0.88
N TYR A 196 -21.16 -10.16 1.95
CA TYR A 196 -20.54 -10.29 3.26
C TYR A 196 -21.29 -11.32 4.09
N SER A 197 -20.58 -12.39 4.47
CA SER A 197 -21.00 -13.32 5.52
C SER A 197 -19.87 -13.47 6.54
N ARG A 198 -20.22 -13.60 7.82
CA ARG A 198 -19.24 -13.82 8.89
C ARG A 198 -18.54 -15.17 8.70
N SER A 199 -19.24 -16.18 8.19
CA SER A 199 -18.64 -17.47 7.83
C SER A 199 -17.50 -17.31 6.84
N SER A 200 -17.68 -16.50 5.79
CA SER A 200 -16.63 -16.29 4.77
C SER A 200 -15.34 -15.69 5.35
N ILE A 201 -15.43 -14.93 6.45
CA ILE A 201 -14.27 -14.39 7.17
C ILE A 201 -13.69 -15.46 8.12
N ASN A 202 -14.55 -16.13 8.89
CA ASN A 202 -14.13 -17.11 9.89
C ASN A 202 -13.53 -18.39 9.29
N ASP A 203 -13.89 -18.71 8.04
CA ASP A 203 -13.40 -19.87 7.31
C ASP A 203 -12.02 -19.61 6.65
N LEU A 204 -11.54 -18.36 6.64
CA LEU A 204 -10.19 -18.03 6.17
C LEU A 204 -9.13 -18.71 7.04
N SER A 205 -8.12 -19.30 6.40
CA SER A 205 -7.07 -19.97 7.15
C SER A 205 -6.16 -18.99 7.87
N PHE A 206 -5.82 -19.38 9.09
CA PHE A 206 -4.87 -18.70 9.96
C PHE A 206 -3.77 -19.69 10.36
N GLN A 207 -2.53 -19.42 9.96
CA GLN A 207 -1.40 -20.32 10.23
C GLN A 207 -0.35 -19.58 11.06
N THR A 208 -0.09 -20.07 12.27
CA THR A 208 1.02 -19.54 13.08
C THR A 208 2.36 -19.94 12.48
N ILE A 209 3.31 -19.00 12.50
CA ILE A 209 4.70 -19.27 12.12
C ILE A 209 5.41 -19.86 13.34
N ASP A 210 6.35 -20.79 13.13
CA ASP A 210 7.14 -21.39 14.22
C ASP A 210 7.82 -20.29 15.06
N GLU A 211 7.74 -20.38 16.39
CA GLU A 211 8.25 -19.35 17.30
C GLU A 211 9.72 -18.99 17.06
N GLU A 212 10.57 -19.99 16.76
CA GLU A 212 12.00 -19.81 16.45
C GLU A 212 12.24 -19.02 15.15
N ARG A 213 11.23 -18.90 14.29
CA ARG A 213 11.31 -18.20 13.00
C ARG A 213 10.76 -16.78 13.06
N ARG A 214 9.86 -16.49 14.00
CA ARG A 214 9.26 -15.16 14.19
C ARG A 214 10.36 -14.14 14.47
N GLY A 215 10.26 -12.94 13.89
CA GLY A 215 11.26 -11.87 14.11
C GLY A 215 12.54 -12.02 13.30
N ASN A 216 12.81 -13.17 12.71
CA ASN A 216 13.95 -13.32 11.81
C ASN A 216 13.72 -12.50 10.53
N ARG A 217 14.78 -11.84 10.05
CA ARG A 217 14.75 -11.12 8.77
C ARG A 217 14.30 -12.05 7.65
N GLY A 218 13.28 -11.62 6.91
CA GLY A 218 12.64 -12.43 5.88
C GLY A 218 11.21 -11.97 5.63
N ALA A 219 10.65 -12.37 4.49
CA ALA A 219 9.25 -12.09 4.15
C ALA A 219 8.51 -13.40 3.83
N LEU A 220 7.21 -13.42 4.13
CA LEU A 220 6.31 -14.45 3.64
C LEU A 220 6.26 -14.43 2.11
N PRO A 221 5.99 -15.58 1.45
CA PRO A 221 5.77 -15.60 0.01
C PRO A 221 4.62 -14.68 -0.38
N LEU A 222 4.75 -14.05 -1.55
CA LEU A 222 3.63 -13.37 -2.20
C LEU A 222 2.44 -14.32 -2.34
N MET A 223 1.23 -13.75 -2.31
CA MET A 223 0.04 -14.51 -2.66
C MET A 223 0.17 -15.08 -4.08
N SER A 224 -0.29 -16.31 -4.25
CA SER A 224 -0.33 -16.99 -5.54
C SER A 224 -1.73 -17.53 -5.83
N HIS A 225 -2.00 -17.92 -7.08
CA HIS A 225 -3.30 -18.42 -7.55
C HIS A 225 -3.89 -19.61 -6.75
N GLY A 226 -3.09 -20.30 -5.92
CA GLY A 226 -3.56 -21.41 -5.08
C GLY A 226 -3.87 -21.04 -3.62
N ASP A 227 -3.72 -19.77 -3.23
CA ASP A 227 -3.95 -19.29 -1.86
C ASP A 227 -5.38 -18.74 -1.64
N GLY A 228 -6.22 -18.68 -2.68
CA GLY A 228 -7.64 -18.36 -2.57
C GLY A 228 -8.46 -19.64 -2.73
N GLY A 229 -9.17 -20.05 -1.68
CA GLY A 229 -10.01 -21.25 -1.72
C GLY A 229 -10.96 -21.29 -2.92
N ASP A 230 -11.27 -22.51 -3.39
CA ASP A 230 -12.27 -22.81 -4.42
C ASP A 230 -13.63 -22.16 -4.08
N SER A 231 -13.86 -20.92 -4.50
CA SER A 231 -15.20 -20.36 -4.58
C SER A 231 -15.74 -20.66 -5.97
N ASP A 232 -16.79 -21.49 -6.02
CA ASP A 232 -17.52 -21.92 -7.23
C ASP A 232 -18.31 -20.77 -7.90
N GLY A 233 -17.77 -19.55 -7.90
CA GLY A 233 -18.32 -18.40 -8.60
C GLY A 233 -17.99 -18.50 -10.08
N ALA A 234 -19.01 -18.70 -10.91
CA ALA A 234 -18.92 -18.73 -12.36
C ALA A 234 -18.53 -17.34 -12.94
N GLY A 235 -17.26 -16.96 -12.78
CA GLY A 235 -16.59 -15.91 -13.55
C GLY A 235 -16.01 -16.51 -14.83
N ASP A 236 -16.11 -15.77 -15.93
CA ASP A 236 -15.79 -16.18 -17.30
C ASP A 236 -14.28 -16.35 -17.59
N GLY A 237 -13.51 -17.02 -16.73
CA GLY A 237 -12.19 -17.53 -17.09
C GLY A 237 -11.14 -16.50 -17.54
N SER A 238 -11.32 -15.20 -17.26
CA SER A 238 -10.31 -14.15 -17.53
C SER A 238 -9.75 -13.42 -16.31
N GLY A 239 -10.14 -13.78 -15.08
CA GLY A 239 -9.66 -13.10 -13.87
C GLY A 239 -8.42 -13.75 -13.27
N GLY A 240 -7.23 -13.22 -13.58
CA GLY A 240 -6.01 -13.53 -12.81
C GLY A 240 -6.09 -12.99 -11.37
N MET A 241 -5.06 -13.19 -10.54
CA MET A 241 -4.94 -12.47 -9.25
C MET A 241 -4.44 -11.04 -9.54
N PRO A 242 -4.78 -10.03 -8.72
CA PRO A 242 -4.22 -8.70 -8.90
C PRO A 242 -2.69 -8.75 -8.81
N PRO A 243 -1.97 -7.87 -9.52
CA PRO A 243 -0.53 -7.76 -9.37
C PRO A 243 -0.15 -7.32 -7.95
N MET A 244 0.96 -7.82 -7.44
CA MET A 244 1.44 -7.57 -6.07
C MET A 244 2.42 -6.40 -5.99
N GLY A 245 2.41 -5.50 -6.98
CA GLY A 245 3.24 -4.29 -7.01
C GLY A 245 4.74 -4.52 -7.16
N GLN A 246 5.16 -5.66 -7.72
CA GLN A 246 6.56 -5.91 -8.05
C GLN A 246 6.99 -5.04 -9.23
N GLY A 247 8.18 -4.45 -9.16
CA GLY A 247 8.80 -3.84 -10.34
C GLY A 247 9.45 -4.89 -11.25
N PRO A 248 9.69 -4.59 -12.54
CA PRO A 248 10.39 -5.48 -13.45
C PRO A 248 11.79 -5.86 -12.92
N PRO A 249 12.31 -7.07 -13.17
CA PRO A 249 13.64 -7.46 -12.69
C PRO A 249 14.70 -6.43 -13.06
N ILE A 250 15.58 -6.07 -12.11
CA ILE A 250 16.59 -5.02 -12.32
C ILE A 250 17.50 -5.32 -13.52
N ASP A 251 17.86 -6.59 -13.71
CA ASP A 251 18.73 -7.03 -14.81
C ASP A 251 18.05 -6.94 -16.20
N ASP A 252 16.72 -6.79 -16.23
CA ASP A 252 15.94 -6.63 -17.46
C ASP A 252 15.70 -5.14 -17.80
N LEU A 253 16.04 -4.22 -16.89
CA LEU A 253 15.84 -2.78 -17.10
C LEU A 253 16.86 -2.24 -18.12
N PRO A 254 16.43 -1.39 -19.08
CA PRO A 254 17.33 -0.88 -20.09
C PRO A 254 18.25 0.20 -19.53
N GLY A 255 19.48 0.27 -20.05
CA GLY A 255 20.51 1.20 -19.58
C GLY A 255 21.64 0.48 -18.83
N GLU A 256 22.43 1.26 -18.10
CA GLU A 256 23.54 0.78 -17.28
C GLU A 256 23.17 0.87 -15.80
N SER A 257 23.21 -0.27 -15.10
CA SER A 257 23.06 -0.30 -13.65
C SER A 257 24.35 0.21 -12.97
N LEU A 258 24.20 1.25 -12.15
CA LEU A 258 25.28 1.78 -11.31
C LEU A 258 25.44 0.97 -10.00
N GLY A 259 24.55 -0.01 -9.78
CA GLY A 259 24.54 -0.89 -8.62
C GLY A 259 23.30 -0.74 -7.75
N THR A 260 23.23 -1.59 -6.73
CA THR A 260 22.16 -1.61 -5.72
C THR A 260 22.78 -1.45 -4.34
N GLU A 261 22.38 -0.39 -3.64
CA GLU A 261 22.71 -0.16 -2.25
C GLU A 261 21.52 -0.47 -1.34
N ARG A 262 21.75 -0.54 -0.03
CA ARG A 262 20.71 -0.81 0.97
C ARG A 262 20.67 0.24 2.06
N SER A 263 19.48 0.74 2.35
CA SER A 263 19.24 1.74 3.40
C SER A 263 17.77 1.66 3.85
N GLY A 264 17.49 1.84 5.14
CA GLY A 264 16.14 1.64 5.71
C GLY A 264 15.56 0.23 5.49
N ASP A 265 16.44 -0.76 5.28
CA ASP A 265 16.16 -2.11 4.78
C ASP A 265 15.62 -2.21 3.35
N ALA A 266 15.43 -1.09 2.63
CA ALA A 266 15.08 -1.08 1.22
C ALA A 266 16.30 -1.33 0.32
N ALA A 267 16.05 -1.87 -0.87
CA ALA A 267 17.01 -1.89 -1.97
C ALA A 267 16.83 -0.63 -2.82
N ILE A 268 17.91 0.12 -3.01
CA ILE A 268 17.96 1.33 -3.83
C ILE A 268 18.86 1.01 -5.01
N THR A 269 18.31 1.01 -6.22
CA THR A 269 19.09 0.72 -7.44
C THR A 269 19.08 1.93 -8.33
N ALA A 270 20.26 2.38 -8.75
CA ALA A 270 20.42 3.48 -9.69
C ALA A 270 20.75 2.94 -11.10
N ILE A 271 19.99 3.37 -12.10
CA ILE A 271 20.19 3.03 -13.50
C ILE A 271 20.33 4.32 -14.29
N ARG A 272 21.33 4.35 -15.16
CA ARG A 272 21.58 5.43 -16.11
C ARG A 272 21.15 4.99 -17.51
N THR A 273 20.45 5.85 -18.24
CA THR A 273 20.05 5.59 -19.63
C THR A 273 19.93 6.90 -20.41
N ASP A 274 19.63 6.84 -21.71
CA ASP A 274 19.44 8.03 -22.54
C ASP A 274 18.16 8.81 -22.14
N ALA A 275 18.27 10.14 -22.07
CA ALA A 275 17.18 11.02 -21.64
C ALA A 275 16.13 11.33 -22.73
N GLU A 276 16.43 11.08 -24.01
CA GLU A 276 15.59 11.49 -25.15
C GLU A 276 14.14 10.99 -24.99
N ARG A 277 13.97 9.75 -24.51
CA ARG A 277 12.65 9.13 -24.33
C ARG A 277 11.85 9.65 -23.13
N PHE A 278 12.49 10.33 -22.18
CA PHE A 278 11.85 10.75 -20.92
C PHE A 278 11.53 12.24 -20.90
N VAL A 279 12.43 13.08 -21.42
CA VAL A 279 12.32 14.54 -21.33
C VAL A 279 12.39 15.24 -22.70
N GLY A 280 12.50 14.48 -23.80
CA GLY A 280 12.50 15.03 -25.15
C GLY A 280 13.67 15.99 -25.46
N SER A 281 14.74 15.95 -24.66
CA SER A 281 15.94 16.75 -24.90
C SER A 281 16.90 16.04 -25.85
N ASP A 282 17.40 16.77 -26.85
CA ASP A 282 18.50 16.31 -27.70
C ASP A 282 19.79 16.28 -26.85
N GLY A 283 20.08 15.11 -26.27
CA GLY A 283 21.24 14.88 -25.40
C GLY A 283 20.91 14.97 -23.90
N GLY A 284 21.71 14.26 -23.11
CA GLY A 284 21.56 14.12 -21.67
C GLY A 284 21.35 12.67 -21.25
N GLU A 285 21.42 12.44 -19.95
CA GLU A 285 21.24 11.13 -19.33
C GLU A 285 20.05 11.18 -18.39
N TYR A 286 19.31 10.09 -18.29
CA TYR A 286 18.25 9.90 -17.34
C TYR A 286 18.72 8.96 -16.23
N LEU A 287 18.63 9.44 -15.00
CA LEU A 287 18.83 8.65 -13.81
C LEU A 287 17.47 8.11 -13.34
N ALA A 288 17.30 6.80 -13.41
CA ALA A 288 16.18 6.08 -12.82
C ALA A 288 16.63 5.43 -11.51
N VAL A 289 15.97 5.78 -10.40
CA VAL A 289 16.19 5.18 -9.09
C VAL A 289 15.00 4.29 -8.72
N CYS A 290 15.23 2.99 -8.69
CA CYS A 290 14.26 2.01 -8.23
C CYS A 290 14.40 1.82 -6.72
N LEU A 291 13.38 2.21 -5.94
CA LEU A 291 13.29 1.97 -4.50
C LEU A 291 12.31 0.82 -4.25
N ARG A 292 12.82 -0.32 -3.76
CA ARG A 292 12.04 -1.55 -3.62
C ARG A 292 12.28 -2.26 -2.30
N THR A 293 11.33 -3.08 -1.88
CA THR A 293 11.48 -3.97 -0.73
C THR A 293 12.66 -4.93 -0.92
N PRO A 294 13.34 -5.34 0.17
CA PRO A 294 14.51 -6.22 0.10
C PRO A 294 14.18 -7.66 -0.30
N TYR A 295 12.91 -8.03 -0.18
CA TYR A 295 12.34 -9.31 -0.60
C TYR A 295 11.22 -9.02 -1.60
N HIS A 296 11.13 -9.85 -2.64
CA HIS A 296 10.10 -9.78 -3.69
C HIS A 296 10.10 -8.53 -4.58
N GLY A 297 10.96 -7.53 -4.34
CA GLY A 297 11.12 -6.38 -5.25
C GLY A 297 9.84 -5.55 -5.43
N ILE A 298 9.02 -5.44 -4.39
CA ILE A 298 7.80 -4.63 -4.37
C ILE A 298 8.22 -3.16 -4.38
N SER A 299 7.63 -2.34 -5.24
CA SER A 299 7.91 -0.92 -5.31
C SER A 299 7.46 -0.16 -4.05
N LEU A 300 8.23 0.86 -3.68
CA LEU A 300 7.93 1.74 -2.54
C LEU A 300 7.53 3.14 -3.05
N PRO A 301 6.24 3.36 -3.37
CA PRO A 301 5.74 4.65 -3.84
C PRO A 301 5.63 5.67 -2.70
N LEU A 302 5.22 6.89 -3.05
CA LEU A 302 4.96 7.96 -2.08
C LEU A 302 6.17 8.27 -1.18
N THR A 303 7.36 8.24 -1.76
CA THR A 303 8.64 8.54 -1.11
C THR A 303 9.22 9.82 -1.71
N SER A 304 9.89 10.65 -0.92
CA SER A 304 10.66 11.79 -1.45
C SER A 304 12.12 11.40 -1.55
N LEU A 305 12.72 11.55 -2.74
CA LEU A 305 14.13 11.31 -2.98
C LEU A 305 14.79 12.53 -3.59
N SER A 306 16.05 12.74 -3.24
CA SER A 306 16.94 13.69 -3.89
C SER A 306 18.24 13.00 -4.34
N ALA A 307 18.84 13.53 -5.40
CA ALA A 307 20.11 13.06 -5.95
C ALA A 307 21.08 14.22 -6.02
N ALA A 308 22.31 13.98 -5.59
CA ALA A 308 23.41 14.91 -5.71
C ALA A 308 24.56 14.28 -6.50
N LEU A 309 25.08 15.00 -7.49
CA LEU A 309 26.21 14.58 -8.30
C LEU A 309 27.46 15.37 -7.89
N GLU A 310 28.53 14.66 -7.55
CA GLU A 310 29.81 15.26 -7.15
C GLU A 310 30.94 14.86 -8.10
N ARG A 311 31.71 15.86 -8.56
CA ARG A 311 32.93 15.67 -9.37
C ARG A 311 34.08 16.45 -8.76
N ASP A 312 35.20 15.77 -8.51
CA ASP A 312 36.40 16.34 -7.90
C ASP A 312 36.12 17.05 -6.55
N GLY A 313 35.21 16.49 -5.74
CA GLY A 313 34.82 17.04 -4.43
C GLY A 313 33.95 18.29 -4.49
N SER A 314 33.40 18.64 -5.66
CA SER A 314 32.44 19.74 -5.83
C SER A 314 31.08 19.21 -6.29
N VAL A 315 30.01 19.64 -5.62
CA VAL A 315 28.63 19.35 -6.04
C VAL A 315 28.33 20.07 -7.36
N ARG A 316 27.86 19.31 -8.35
CA ARG A 316 27.50 19.77 -9.69
C ARG A 316 25.99 19.92 -9.86
N LEU A 317 25.25 19.04 -9.21
CA LEU A 317 23.80 18.96 -9.24
C LEU A 317 23.32 18.52 -7.87
N GLU A 318 22.19 19.05 -7.42
CA GLU A 318 21.43 18.56 -6.26
C GLU A 318 19.96 18.86 -6.51
N GLU A 319 19.20 17.83 -6.89
CA GLU A 319 17.80 17.96 -7.31
C GLU A 319 16.93 16.85 -6.74
N ARG A 320 15.62 17.10 -6.68
CA ARG A 320 14.64 16.08 -6.33
C ARG A 320 14.38 15.17 -7.52
N LEU A 321 14.20 13.88 -7.25
CA LEU A 321 13.74 12.94 -8.24
C LEU A 321 12.22 12.96 -8.29
N THR A 322 11.67 12.75 -9.48
CA THR A 322 10.23 12.76 -9.73
C THR A 322 9.71 11.33 -9.75
N GLU A 323 8.70 11.02 -8.93
CA GLU A 323 8.01 9.73 -8.96
C GLU A 323 7.41 9.51 -10.36
N THR A 324 7.76 8.41 -11.02
CA THR A 324 7.48 8.15 -12.44
C THR A 324 6.99 6.72 -12.65
N LEU A 325 6.00 6.54 -13.52
CA LEU A 325 5.58 5.25 -14.09
C LEU A 325 6.02 5.16 -15.55
N ASP A 326 6.65 4.05 -15.90
CA ASP A 326 7.10 3.75 -17.26
C ASP A 326 6.84 2.27 -17.59
N GLY A 327 6.52 1.97 -18.86
CA GLY A 327 6.21 0.60 -19.27
C GLY A 327 7.38 -0.38 -19.19
N GLU A 328 8.63 0.09 -19.27
CA GLU A 328 9.83 -0.75 -19.19
C GLU A 328 10.45 -0.74 -17.79
N PHE A 329 10.45 0.43 -17.11
CA PHE A 329 11.04 0.56 -15.77
C PHE A 329 10.07 0.24 -14.63
N GLY A 330 8.77 0.23 -14.91
CA GLY A 330 7.73 0.25 -13.88
C GLY A 330 7.79 1.55 -13.05
N HIS A 331 7.44 1.43 -11.78
CA HIS A 331 7.57 2.53 -10.81
C HIS A 331 9.04 2.79 -10.44
N HIS A 332 9.47 4.04 -10.57
CA HIS A 332 10.80 4.52 -10.23
C HIS A 332 10.79 6.03 -9.92
N TYR A 333 11.92 6.57 -9.50
CA TYR A 333 12.13 8.00 -9.30
C TYR A 333 13.16 8.51 -10.31
N GLY A 334 12.79 9.51 -11.09
CA GLY A 334 13.49 9.96 -12.28
C GLY A 334 14.14 11.33 -12.17
N LEU A 335 15.28 11.51 -12.84
CA LEU A 335 15.93 12.82 -13.00
C LEU A 335 16.73 12.87 -14.33
N ALA A 336 16.48 13.88 -15.15
CA ALA A 336 17.33 14.17 -16.30
C ALA A 336 18.58 14.94 -15.87
N VAL A 337 19.73 14.57 -16.42
CA VAL A 337 21.07 15.06 -16.05
C VAL A 337 21.91 15.29 -17.31
N ASP A 338 22.34 16.53 -17.55
CA ASP A 338 23.05 16.91 -18.77
C ASP A 338 24.53 16.47 -18.82
N ASP A 339 25.21 16.33 -17.68
CA ASP A 339 26.67 16.10 -17.59
C ASP A 339 27.01 14.98 -16.59
N LEU A 340 26.43 13.79 -16.80
CA LEU A 340 26.74 12.60 -16.02
C LEU A 340 27.97 11.88 -16.62
N ALA A 341 29.12 11.94 -15.95
CA ALA A 341 30.38 11.38 -16.47
C ALA A 341 30.94 10.26 -15.58
N ALA A 342 31.69 9.35 -16.21
CA ALA A 342 32.37 8.27 -15.52
C ALA A 342 33.33 8.82 -14.44
N GLY A 343 33.26 8.22 -13.25
CA GLY A 343 34.00 8.63 -12.06
C GLY A 343 33.29 9.66 -11.19
N ASP A 344 32.12 10.16 -11.59
CA ASP A 344 31.30 10.98 -10.71
C ASP A 344 30.76 10.16 -9.54
N ARG A 345 30.60 10.83 -8.40
CA ARG A 345 29.94 10.26 -7.24
C ARG A 345 28.48 10.70 -7.21
N LEU A 346 27.57 9.77 -7.44
CA LEU A 346 26.14 9.97 -7.25
C LEU A 346 25.77 9.65 -5.81
N ARG A 347 25.18 10.60 -5.09
CA ARG A 347 24.52 10.37 -3.79
C ARG A 347 23.02 10.38 -3.99
N VAL A 348 22.32 9.41 -3.42
CA VAL A 348 20.86 9.39 -3.34
C VAL A 348 20.46 9.45 -1.87
N THR A 349 19.54 10.38 -1.56
CA THR A 349 19.01 10.63 -0.23
C THR A 349 17.51 10.39 -0.24
N VAL A 350 17.00 9.69 0.76
CA VAL A 350 15.56 9.56 1.01
C VAL A 350 15.16 10.68 1.96
N ASP A 351 14.58 11.76 1.42
CA ASP A 351 14.20 12.94 2.21
C ASP A 351 12.99 12.68 3.10
N SER A 352 12.12 11.75 2.69
CA SER A 352 10.95 11.33 3.46
C SER A 352 10.63 9.86 3.12
N PRO A 353 10.41 8.99 4.14
CA PRO A 353 10.17 7.57 3.92
C PRO A 353 8.87 7.32 3.15
N PRO A 354 8.66 6.11 2.61
CA PRO A 354 7.42 5.76 1.91
C PRO A 354 6.19 5.98 2.81
N GLN A 355 5.33 6.92 2.41
CA GLN A 355 4.11 7.32 3.13
C GLN A 355 2.96 6.32 2.91
N VAL A 356 3.25 5.05 3.18
CA VAL A 356 2.29 3.95 3.07
C VAL A 356 2.18 3.26 4.43
N SER A 357 0.99 2.82 4.81
CA SER A 357 0.77 2.10 6.08
C SER A 357 1.47 0.75 6.06
N ARG A 358 1.81 0.23 7.24
CA ARG A 358 2.55 -1.03 7.38
C ARG A 358 1.68 -2.08 8.06
N HIS A 359 1.70 -3.28 7.51
CA HIS A 359 1.21 -4.49 8.17
C HIS A 359 2.32 -5.13 9.02
N ASP A 360 1.92 -6.09 9.86
CA ASP A 360 2.84 -6.92 10.61
C ASP A 360 3.98 -7.49 9.74
N GLY A 361 5.21 -7.43 10.26
CA GLY A 361 6.42 -7.85 9.57
C GLY A 361 7.09 -6.74 8.76
N TYR A 362 6.40 -5.62 8.51
CA TYR A 362 6.91 -4.42 7.83
C TYR A 362 6.86 -3.16 8.70
N GLU A 363 6.17 -3.18 9.84
CA GLU A 363 5.87 -2.01 10.66
C GLU A 363 7.07 -1.36 11.35
N THR A 364 8.24 -1.97 11.30
CA THR A 364 9.52 -1.43 11.75
C THR A 364 10.48 -1.11 10.60
N ALA A 365 10.12 -1.38 9.36
CA ALA A 365 10.95 -1.18 8.18
C ALA A 365 10.64 0.14 7.43
N PHE A 366 11.63 0.64 6.70
CA PHE A 366 11.50 1.78 5.79
C PHE A 366 11.14 3.11 6.48
N PHE A 367 11.81 3.44 7.59
CA PHE A 367 11.63 4.71 8.32
C PHE A 367 12.90 5.57 8.33
N GLU A 368 14.03 4.98 8.72
CA GLU A 368 15.31 5.67 8.83
C GLU A 368 16.24 5.26 7.70
N PHE A 369 16.67 6.24 6.91
CA PHE A 369 17.52 6.03 5.74
C PHE A 369 18.83 6.80 5.91
N GLU A 370 19.94 6.11 5.72
CA GLU A 370 21.24 6.70 5.45
C GLU A 370 21.36 7.01 3.95
N ASP A 371 22.15 8.03 3.61
CA ASP A 371 22.51 8.34 2.23
C ASP A 371 23.28 7.18 1.60
N VAL A 372 22.92 6.83 0.37
CA VAL A 372 23.64 5.81 -0.42
C VAL A 372 24.42 6.46 -1.54
N THR A 373 25.54 5.87 -1.95
CA THR A 373 26.38 6.45 -3.00
C THR A 373 26.84 5.43 -4.03
N TYR A 374 26.81 5.85 -5.29
CA TYR A 374 27.24 5.08 -6.46
C TYR A 374 28.41 5.79 -7.15
N THR A 375 29.20 5.02 -7.91
CA THR A 375 30.17 5.57 -8.85
C THR A 375 29.62 5.42 -10.25
N VAL A 376 29.58 6.51 -10.99
CA VAL A 376 29.12 6.56 -12.39
C VAL A 376 30.17 6.00 -13.34
#